data_AF-A0A917N8Z6-F1
#
_entry.id   AF-A0A917N8Z6-F1
#
_cell.length_a   1.000
_cell.length_b   1.000
_cell.length_c   1.000
_cell.angle_alpha   90.00
_cell.angle_beta   90.00
_cell.angle_gamma   90.00
#
_symmetry.space_group_name_H-M   'P 1'
#
loop_
_entity.id
_entity.type
_entity.pdbx_description
1 polymer ?
#
loop_
_entity_poly.entity_id
_entity_poly.type
_entity_poly.pdbx_seq_one_letter_code
_entity_poly.pdbx_strand_id
1 'polypeptide(L)'
;MSGFGANAGEFVSTAGSIRGAADPVRDDHSKKIADMGMGQADFGKAHGENFGPYQQAMTKISKCVASMADAMDDFAGKIEKTGSGYTWSDADAADTVKSGGN
;
A
#
# COMPACT_ATOMS: atom_id res chain seq x y z
N MET A 1 -3.46 -7.18 31.95
CA MET A 1 -3.91 -6.60 30.67
C MET A 1 -3.16 -7.27 29.51
N SER A 2 -3.57 -8.45 29.03
CA SER A 2 -2.85 -9.16 27.93
C SER A 2 -3.44 -8.92 26.53
N GLY A 3 -4.59 -8.24 26.42
CA GLY A 3 -5.29 -8.05 25.14
C GLY A 3 -4.76 -6.92 24.26
N PHE A 4 -4.24 -5.83 24.85
CA PHE A 4 -3.86 -4.63 24.08
C PHE A 4 -2.50 -4.75 23.39
N GLY A 5 -1.49 -5.37 24.02
CA GLY A 5 -0.20 -5.65 23.40
C GLY A 5 -0.27 -6.66 22.24
N ALA A 6 -1.17 -7.64 22.35
CA ALA A 6 -1.47 -8.55 21.24
C ALA A 6 -2.08 -7.80 20.04
N ASN A 7 -3.03 -6.88 20.29
CA ASN A 7 -3.62 -6.07 19.22
C ASN A 7 -2.59 -5.16 18.53
N ALA A 8 -1.67 -4.54 19.27
CA ALA A 8 -0.60 -3.73 18.69
C ALA A 8 0.32 -4.54 17.76
N GLY A 9 0.68 -5.77 18.15
CA GLY A 9 1.45 -6.70 17.32
C GLY A 9 0.73 -7.13 16.04
N GLU A 10 -0.57 -7.44 16.14
CA GLU A 10 -1.41 -7.79 14.98
C GLU A 10 -1.56 -6.62 13.99
N PHE A 11 -1.66 -5.38 14.48
CA PHE A 11 -1.70 -4.20 13.61
C PHE A 11 -0.38 -4.02 12.83
N VAL A 12 0.77 -4.20 13.47
CA VAL A 12 2.08 -4.12 12.80
C VAL A 12 2.23 -5.25 11.77
N SER A 13 1.83 -6.48 12.12
CA SER A 13 1.84 -7.63 11.20
C SER A 13 0.94 -7.40 9.98
N THR A 14 -0.27 -6.87 10.20
CA THR A 14 -1.23 -6.56 9.13
C THR A 14 -0.70 -5.46 8.22
N ALA A 15 -0.15 -4.37 8.78
CA ALA A 15 0.45 -3.29 8.01
C ALA A 15 1.64 -3.79 7.16
N GLY A 16 2.50 -4.62 7.74
CA GLY A 16 3.59 -5.28 7.01
C GLY A 16 3.10 -6.15 5.86
N SER A 17 2.03 -6.92 6.06
CA SER A 17 1.41 -7.74 5.01
C SER A 17 0.81 -6.90 3.89
N ILE A 18 0.19 -5.76 4.21
CA ILE A 18 -0.35 -4.82 3.23
C ILE A 18 0.77 -4.21 2.39
N ARG A 19 1.88 -3.77 3.01
CA ARG A 19 3.06 -3.29 2.26
C ARG A 19 3.68 -4.36 1.38
N GLY A 20 3.81 -5.58 1.90
CA GLY A 20 4.32 -6.72 1.12
C GLY A 20 3.46 -7.05 -0.10
N ALA A 21 2.16 -6.76 -0.06
CA ALA A 21 1.27 -6.85 -1.22
C ALA A 21 1.34 -5.60 -2.13
N ALA A 22 1.63 -4.42 -1.59
CA ALA A 22 1.75 -3.17 -2.34
C ALA A 22 3.05 -3.11 -3.17
N ASP A 23 4.16 -3.58 -2.63
CA ASP A 23 5.48 -3.58 -3.29
C ASP A 23 5.48 -4.21 -4.70
N PRO A 24 4.98 -5.44 -4.93
CA PRO A 24 4.93 -6.02 -6.28
C PRO A 24 3.97 -5.26 -7.22
N VAL A 25 2.90 -4.68 -6.68
CA VAL A 25 1.95 -3.86 -7.46
C VAL A 25 2.65 -2.58 -7.96
N ARG A 26 3.40 -1.90 -7.08
CA ARG A 26 4.14 -0.68 -7.39
C ARG A 26 5.33 -0.96 -8.30
N ASP A 27 6.16 -1.93 -7.95
CA ASP A 27 7.50 -2.05 -8.51
C ASP A 27 7.58 -2.95 -9.74
N ASP A 28 6.61 -3.86 -9.91
CA ASP A 28 6.61 -4.87 -10.97
C ASP A 28 5.38 -4.78 -11.88
N HIS A 29 4.16 -4.77 -11.33
CA HIS A 29 2.93 -4.77 -12.15
C HIS A 29 2.69 -3.43 -12.87
N SER A 30 2.91 -2.30 -12.20
CA SER A 30 2.76 -0.98 -12.84
C SER A 30 3.72 -0.79 -14.03
N LYS A 31 4.96 -1.29 -13.92
CA LYS A 31 5.98 -1.24 -14.98
C LYS A 31 5.64 -2.19 -16.10
N LYS A 32 5.29 -3.44 -15.79
CA LYS A 32 4.86 -4.43 -16.78
C LYS A 32 3.66 -3.96 -17.61
N ILE A 33 2.77 -3.15 -17.03
CA ILE A 33 1.65 -2.56 -17.76
C ILE A 33 2.11 -1.45 -18.72
N ALA A 34 3.02 -0.58 -18.29
CA ALA A 34 3.61 0.41 -19.19
C ALA A 34 4.43 -0.27 -20.31
N ASP A 35 5.08 -1.37 -19.96
CA ASP A 35 5.95 -2.19 -20.81
C ASP A 35 5.20 -3.33 -21.50
N MET A 36 3.85 -3.33 -21.53
CA MET A 36 3.05 -4.33 -22.25
C MET A 36 3.18 -4.13 -23.77
N GLY A 37 4.41 -4.21 -24.27
CA GLY A 37 4.82 -5.05 -25.40
C GLY A 37 4.50 -4.58 -26.80
N MET A 38 3.47 -3.75 -27.02
CA MET A 38 3.10 -3.34 -28.36
C MET A 38 3.80 -2.05 -28.74
N GLY A 39 4.81 -2.17 -29.58
CA GLY A 39 5.40 -1.06 -30.30
C GLY A 39 4.53 -0.64 -31.49
N GLN A 40 4.84 0.51 -32.08
CA GLN A 40 4.11 1.02 -33.24
C GLN A 40 4.10 0.04 -34.42
N ALA A 41 5.14 -0.79 -34.54
CA ALA A 41 5.25 -1.81 -35.57
C ALA A 41 4.17 -2.92 -35.44
N ASP A 42 3.71 -3.20 -34.22
CA ASP A 42 2.75 -4.28 -33.95
C ASP A 42 1.32 -3.93 -34.37
N PHE A 43 1.01 -2.63 -34.53
CA PHE A 43 -0.28 -2.16 -35.05
C PHE A 43 -0.39 -2.30 -36.58
N GLY A 44 0.74 -2.49 -37.27
CA GLY A 44 0.79 -2.52 -38.73
C GLY A 44 0.43 -1.17 -39.39
N LYS A 45 0.68 -1.05 -40.70
CA LYS A 45 0.45 0.21 -41.44
C LYS A 45 -1.01 0.69 -41.42
N ALA A 46 -1.97 -0.24 -41.33
CA ALA A 46 -3.40 0.07 -41.39
C ALA A 46 -3.97 0.63 -40.08
N HIS A 47 -3.31 0.38 -38.93
CA HIS A 47 -3.81 0.80 -37.61
C HIS A 47 -2.80 1.62 -36.81
N GLY A 48 -1.74 2.13 -37.45
CA GLY A 48 -0.69 2.93 -36.80
C GLY A 48 -1.20 4.20 -36.11
N GLU A 49 -2.35 4.74 -36.54
CA GLU A 49 -3.04 5.86 -35.89
C GLU A 49 -3.53 5.52 -34.46
N ASN A 50 -3.78 4.24 -34.17
CA ASN A 50 -4.28 3.77 -32.87
C ASN A 50 -3.17 3.55 -31.84
N PHE A 51 -1.90 3.59 -32.26
CA PHE A 51 -0.75 3.42 -31.37
C PHE A 51 -0.67 4.53 -30.31
N GLY A 52 -0.87 5.79 -30.69
CA GLY A 52 -0.85 6.92 -29.75
C GLY A 52 -1.92 6.80 -28.65
N PRO A 53 -3.20 6.58 -29.00
CA PRO A 53 -4.25 6.31 -28.02
C PRO A 53 -3.97 5.10 -27.13
N TYR A 54 -3.44 4.01 -27.69
CA TYR A 54 -3.03 2.83 -26.94
C TYR A 54 -1.95 3.17 -25.90
N GLN A 55 -0.86 3.82 -26.31
CA GLN A 55 0.24 4.19 -25.42
C GLN A 55 -0.25 5.08 -24.26
N GLN A 56 -1.15 6.02 -24.55
CA GLN A 56 -1.78 6.85 -23.53
C GLN A 56 -2.63 6.03 -22.55
N ALA A 57 -3.42 5.06 -23.05
CA ALA A 57 -4.22 4.19 -22.21
C ALA A 57 -3.32 3.34 -21.28
N MET A 58 -2.27 2.73 -21.81
CA MET A 58 -1.32 1.93 -21.01
C MET A 58 -0.64 2.77 -19.93
N THR A 59 -0.23 4.01 -20.26
CA THR A 59 0.32 4.95 -19.29
C THR A 59 -0.68 5.29 -18.18
N LYS A 60 -1.95 5.51 -18.50
CA LYS A 60 -3.00 5.80 -17.51
C LYS A 60 -3.25 4.60 -16.59
N ILE A 61 -3.30 3.40 -17.15
CA ILE A 61 -3.49 2.16 -16.36
C ILE A 61 -2.30 1.96 -15.43
N SER A 62 -1.07 2.12 -15.92
CA SER A 62 0.16 2.03 -15.10
C SER A 62 0.11 2.99 -13.90
N LYS A 63 -0.27 4.27 -14.13
CA LYS A 63 -0.45 5.26 -13.05
C LYS A 63 -1.56 4.88 -12.06
N CYS A 64 -2.68 4.34 -12.55
CA CYS A 64 -3.77 3.87 -11.69
C CYS A 64 -3.29 2.76 -10.74
N VAL A 65 -2.56 1.78 -11.27
CA VAL A 65 -2.00 0.68 -10.49
C VAL A 65 -0.97 1.17 -9.47
N ALA A 66 -0.10 2.11 -9.84
CA ALA A 66 0.83 2.74 -8.90
C ALA A 66 0.07 3.46 -7.77
N SER A 67 -0.98 4.23 -8.10
CA SER A 67 -1.78 4.95 -7.08
C SER A 67 -2.51 4.02 -6.12
N MET A 68 -2.87 2.80 -6.55
CA MET A 68 -3.44 1.79 -5.68
C MET A 68 -2.41 1.27 -4.67
N ALA A 69 -1.17 1.05 -5.10
CA ALA A 69 -0.09 0.68 -4.19
C ALA A 69 0.22 1.79 -3.18
N ASP A 70 0.24 3.05 -3.63
CA ASP A 70 0.42 4.20 -2.73
C ASP A 70 -0.71 4.25 -1.68
N ALA A 71 -1.96 4.01 -2.07
CA ALA A 71 -3.09 3.97 -1.14
C ALA A 71 -2.98 2.81 -0.14
N MET A 72 -2.44 1.65 -0.54
CA MET A 72 -2.16 0.53 0.34
C MET A 72 -1.08 0.88 1.37
N ASP A 73 0.00 1.52 0.95
CA ASP A 73 1.06 2.02 1.85
C ASP A 73 0.52 3.04 2.85
N ASP A 74 -0.32 3.97 2.36
CA ASP A 74 -0.95 4.99 3.19
C ASP A 74 -1.91 4.39 4.23
N PHE A 75 -2.64 3.34 3.85
CA PHE A 75 -3.49 2.58 4.76
C PHE A 75 -2.67 1.79 5.79
N ALA A 76 -1.60 1.11 5.36
CA ALA A 76 -0.67 0.42 6.27
C ALA A 76 -0.06 1.40 7.30
N GLY A 77 0.37 2.59 6.86
CA GLY A 77 0.88 3.62 7.75
C GLY A 77 -0.15 4.11 8.79
N LYS A 78 -1.43 4.18 8.43
CA LYS A 78 -2.52 4.50 9.37
C LYS A 78 -2.76 3.38 10.39
N ILE A 79 -2.64 2.13 9.97
CA ILE A 79 -2.74 0.97 10.86
C ILE A 79 -1.60 0.98 11.90
N GLU A 80 -0.36 1.20 11.48
CA GLU A 80 0.79 1.28 12.40
C GLU A 80 0.67 2.42 13.41
N LYS A 81 0.21 3.59 12.96
CA LYS A 81 -0.08 4.73 13.86
C LYS A 81 -1.15 4.37 14.90
N THR A 82 -2.16 3.60 14.49
CA THR A 82 -3.20 3.12 15.41
C THR A 82 -2.62 2.14 16.43
N GLY A 83 -1.78 1.20 16.00
CA GLY A 83 -1.06 0.29 16.90
C GLY A 83 -0.14 1.02 17.90
N SER A 84 0.52 2.09 17.47
CA SER A 84 1.37 2.94 18.34
C SER A 84 0.55 3.77 19.33
N GLY A 85 -0.69 4.15 18.98
CA GLY A 85 -1.60 4.80 19.93
C GLY A 85 -2.00 3.89 21.09
N TYR A 86 -2.14 2.58 20.82
CA TYR A 86 -2.39 1.59 21.88
C TYR A 86 -1.22 1.44 22.85
N THR A 87 0.03 1.49 22.37
CA THR A 87 1.20 1.38 23.26
C THR A 87 1.36 2.59 24.18
N TRP A 88 1.03 3.79 23.69
CA TRP A 88 1.00 5.00 24.54
C TRP A 88 -0.11 4.98 25.58
N SER A 89 -1.33 4.58 25.19
CA SER A 89 -2.45 4.43 26.13
C SER A 89 -2.13 3.41 27.24
N ASP A 90 -1.42 2.32 26.92
CA ASP A 90 -0.99 1.32 27.90
C ASP A 90 0.07 1.86 28.88
N ALA A 91 1.03 2.66 28.39
CA ALA A 91 2.02 3.31 29.24
C ALA A 91 1.38 4.31 30.23
N ASP A 92 0.48 5.17 29.74
CA ASP A 92 -0.23 6.16 30.56
C ASP A 92 -1.19 5.48 31.56
N ALA A 93 -1.91 4.44 31.14
CA ALA A 93 -2.78 3.67 32.02
C ALA A 93 -1.99 2.90 33.09
N ALA A 94 -0.84 2.30 32.73
CA ALA A 94 0.02 1.61 33.68
C ALA A 94 0.61 2.56 34.75
N ASP A 95 0.99 3.78 34.36
CA ASP A 95 1.47 4.80 35.32
C ASP A 95 0.34 5.34 36.20
N THR A 96 -0.86 5.54 35.64
CA THR A 96 -2.03 5.98 36.40
C THR A 96 -2.44 4.93 37.45
N VAL A 97 -2.42 3.64 37.12
CA VAL A 97 -2.71 2.55 38.06
C VAL A 97 -1.64 2.44 39.15
N LYS A 98 -0.35 2.63 38.84
CA LYS A 98 0.70 2.68 39.85
C LYS A 98 0.53 3.82 40.85
N SER A 99 0.01 4.96 40.41
CA SER A 99 -0.20 6.12 41.28
C SER A 99 -1.53 6.08 42.07
N GLY A 100 -2.47 5.21 41.69
CA GLY A 100 -3.80 5.08 42.32
C GLY A 100 -3.94 3.91 43.30
N GLY A 101 -2.89 3.10 43.49
CA GLY A 101 -2.88 2.01 44.46
C GLY A 101 -2.56 2.51 45.87
N ASN A 102 -3.60 2.85 46.63
CA ASN A 102 -3.53 3.09 48.07
C ASN A 102 -4.65 2.32 48.77
#